data_AF-A0A9W8N9S1-F1
#
_entry.id   AF-A0A9W8N9S1-F1
#
_cell.length_a   1.000
_cell.length_b   1.000
_cell.length_c   1.000
_cell.angle_alpha   90.00
_cell.angle_beta   90.00
_cell.angle_gamma   90.00
#
_symmetry.space_group_name_H-M   'P 1'
#
loop_
_entity.id
_entity.type
_entity.pdbx_description
1 polymer ?
#
loop_
_entity_poly.entity_id
_entity_poly.type
_entity_poly.pdbx_seq_one_letter_code
_entity_poly.pdbx_strand_id
1 'polypeptide(L)'
;MSKPPTPHVPYNQPRVASRMPPARPPPRVDTSSTAYKQAYKQAASKYTRLMIAMPILLVTSYYLFDRLALGHEAKTLRGAPTTTEANEK
;
A
#
# COMPACT_ATOMS: atom_id res chain seq x y z
N MET A 1 -36.78 49.91 -35.48
CA MET A 1 -36.20 49.05 -34.43
C MET A 1 -36.59 47.60 -34.69
N SER A 2 -35.70 46.77 -35.25
CA SER A 2 -35.89 45.32 -35.34
C SER A 2 -35.06 44.65 -34.25
N LYS A 3 -35.71 43.92 -33.33
CA LYS A 3 -35.01 43.04 -32.37
C LYS A 3 -34.51 41.80 -33.13
N PRO A 4 -33.33 41.25 -32.81
CA PRO A 4 -32.84 40.04 -33.45
C PRO A 4 -33.75 38.85 -33.08
N PRO A 5 -33.89 37.87 -33.98
CA PRO A 5 -34.70 36.69 -33.70
C PRO A 5 -34.05 35.90 -32.55
N THR A 6 -34.81 35.70 -31.48
CA THR A 6 -34.41 34.80 -30.40
C THR A 6 -34.35 33.37 -30.93
N PRO A 7 -33.27 32.61 -30.70
CA PRO A 7 -33.25 31.20 -31.03
C PRO A 7 -34.33 30.49 -30.21
N HIS A 8 -35.33 29.93 -30.87
CA HIS A 8 -36.25 28.99 -30.24
C HIS A 8 -35.48 27.71 -29.96
N VAL A 9 -35.02 27.54 -28.73
CA VAL A 9 -34.51 26.26 -28.23
C VAL A 9 -35.73 25.37 -27.97
N PRO A 10 -35.91 24.24 -28.68
CA PRO A 10 -36.98 23.32 -28.34
C PRO A 10 -36.72 22.77 -26.94
N TYR A 11 -37.64 23.02 -26.02
CA TYR A 11 -37.67 22.41 -24.69
C TYR A 11 -38.11 20.94 -24.83
N ASN A 12 -37.29 20.13 -25.48
CA ASN A 12 -37.41 18.69 -25.42
C ASN A 12 -36.04 18.04 -25.60
N GLN A 13 -35.10 18.43 -24.72
CA GLN A 13 -33.99 17.55 -24.42
C GLN A 13 -34.50 16.57 -23.36
N PRO A 14 -34.65 15.27 -23.65
CA PRO A 14 -34.72 14.30 -22.59
C PRO A 14 -33.45 14.52 -21.77
N ARG A 15 -33.62 14.96 -20.52
CA ARG A 15 -32.55 15.05 -19.54
C ARG A 15 -31.87 13.69 -19.59
N VAL A 16 -30.69 13.62 -20.22
CA VAL A 16 -29.77 12.52 -20.02
C VAL A 16 -29.26 12.75 -18.61
N ALA A 17 -30.15 12.52 -17.64
CA ALA A 17 -29.79 12.27 -16.28
C ALA A 17 -28.77 11.17 -16.45
N SER A 18 -27.51 11.52 -16.21
CA SER A 18 -26.42 10.58 -16.08
C SER A 18 -26.99 9.45 -15.24
N ARG A 19 -27.40 8.36 -15.88
CA ARG A 19 -27.90 7.17 -15.21
C ARG A 19 -26.64 6.59 -14.61
N MET A 20 -26.19 7.21 -13.52
CA MET A 20 -25.30 6.57 -12.59
C MET A 20 -26.01 5.25 -12.32
N PRO A 21 -25.43 4.10 -12.73
CA PRO A 21 -26.06 2.83 -12.44
C PRO A 21 -26.34 2.83 -10.94
N PRO A 22 -27.54 2.39 -10.50
CA PRO A 22 -27.85 2.35 -9.09
C PRO A 22 -26.67 1.67 -8.41
N ALA A 23 -26.03 2.37 -7.47
CA ALA A 23 -24.88 1.85 -6.75
C ALA A 23 -25.27 0.46 -6.28
N ARG A 24 -24.67 -0.57 -6.88
CA ARG A 24 -25.01 -1.96 -6.57
C ARG A 24 -24.81 -2.06 -5.05
N PRO A 25 -25.85 -2.43 -4.28
CA PRO A 25 -25.66 -2.58 -2.84
C PRO A 25 -24.45 -3.49 -2.64
N PRO A 26 -23.53 -3.15 -1.72
CA PRO A 26 -22.35 -3.96 -1.51
C PRO A 26 -22.81 -5.42 -1.35
N PRO A 27 -22.13 -6.37 -2.00
CA PRO A 27 -22.54 -7.76 -1.97
C PRO A 27 -22.81 -8.14 -0.52
N ARG A 28 -23.99 -8.71 -0.25
CA ARG A 28 -24.32 -9.18 1.10
C ARG A 28 -23.32 -10.27 1.42
N VAL A 29 -22.33 -9.91 2.20
CA VAL A 29 -21.28 -10.81 2.62
C VAL A 29 -21.85 -11.64 3.76
N ASP A 30 -22.10 -12.92 3.51
CA ASP A 30 -22.58 -13.85 4.52
C ASP A 30 -21.50 -14.09 5.58
N THR A 31 -21.53 -13.27 6.63
CA THR A 31 -20.55 -13.29 7.73
C THR A 31 -20.62 -14.57 8.59
N SER A 32 -21.69 -15.34 8.43
CA SER A 32 -21.92 -16.62 9.10
C SER A 32 -21.16 -17.79 8.46
N SER A 33 -20.77 -17.67 7.19
CA SER A 33 -20.09 -18.75 6.46
C SER A 33 -18.69 -19.02 7.02
N THR A 34 -18.35 -20.30 7.19
CA THR A 34 -17.02 -20.73 7.67
C THR A 34 -15.92 -20.33 6.71
N ALA A 35 -16.18 -20.38 5.39
CA ALA A 35 -15.26 -19.92 4.36
C ALA A 35 -14.98 -18.41 4.45
N TYR A 36 -16.02 -17.61 4.72
CA TYR A 36 -15.87 -16.17 4.93
C TYR A 36 -15.02 -15.87 6.16
N LYS A 37 -15.27 -16.55 7.28
CA LYS A 37 -14.48 -16.39 8.52
C LYS A 37 -13.02 -16.78 8.29
N GLN A 38 -12.74 -17.82 7.52
CA GLN A 38 -11.38 -18.24 7.20
C GLN A 38 -10.65 -17.19 6.35
N ALA A 39 -11.28 -16.70 5.27
CA ALA A 39 -10.72 -15.65 4.43
C ALA A 39 -10.45 -14.36 5.22
N TYR A 40 -11.42 -13.96 6.06
CA TYR A 40 -11.28 -12.81 6.94
C TYR A 40 -10.14 -13.00 7.95
N LYS A 41 -10.04 -14.15 8.61
CA LYS A 41 -8.95 -14.45 9.57
C LYS A 41 -7.58 -14.36 8.91
N GLN A 42 -7.43 -14.83 7.67
CA GLN A 42 -6.16 -14.72 6.95
C GLN A 42 -5.81 -13.26 6.62
N ALA A 43 -6.78 -12.47 6.16
CA ALA A 43 -6.59 -11.05 5.88
C ALA A 43 -6.25 -10.27 7.16
N ALA A 44 -6.96 -10.55 8.26
CA ALA A 44 -6.73 -9.94 9.56
C ALA A 44 -5.31 -10.24 10.08
N SER A 45 -4.88 -11.50 10.04
CA SER A 45 -3.52 -11.88 10.48
C SER A 45 -2.43 -11.20 9.66
N LYS A 46 -2.61 -11.03 8.34
CA LYS A 46 -1.67 -10.27 7.50
C LYS A 46 -1.61 -8.81 7.90
N TYR A 47 -2.76 -8.19 8.17
CA TYR A 47 -2.84 -6.80 8.61
C TYR A 47 -2.19 -6.60 9.99
N THR A 48 -2.48 -7.48 10.96
CA THR A 48 -1.86 -7.46 12.28
C THR A 48 -0.34 -7.61 12.18
N ARG A 49 0.14 -8.56 11.37
CA ARG A 49 1.58 -8.73 11.13
C ARG A 49 2.20 -7.48 10.52
N LEU A 50 1.52 -6.82 9.59
CA LEU A 50 1.99 -5.57 8.98
C LEU A 50 2.01 -4.43 10.00
N MET A 51 0.97 -4.28 10.83
CA MET A 51 0.92 -3.26 11.88
C MET A 51 2.04 -3.41 12.91
N ILE A 52 2.47 -4.63 13.20
CA ILE A 52 3.58 -4.90 14.12
C ILE A 52 4.93 -4.79 13.40
N ALA A 53 5.04 -5.29 12.18
CA ALA A 53 6.29 -5.31 11.42
C ALA A 53 6.68 -3.93 10.89
N MET A 54 5.71 -3.11 10.47
CA MET A 54 5.96 -1.78 9.90
C MET A 54 6.74 -0.84 10.83
N PRO A 55 6.38 -0.66 12.12
CA PRO A 55 7.16 0.21 13.02
C PRO A 55 8.56 -0.34 13.29
N ILE A 56 8.71 -1.66 13.47
CA ILE A 56 10.03 -2.29 13.66
C ILE A 56 10.89 -2.04 12.41
N LEU A 57 10.35 -2.31 11.23
CA LEU A 57 11.02 -2.08 9.96
C LEU A 57 11.43 -0.62 9.79
N LEU A 58 10.54 0.34 10.08
CA LEU A 58 10.86 1.77 9.96
C LEU A 58 11.97 2.21 10.91
N VAL A 59 11.85 1.89 12.20
CA VAL A 59 12.84 2.30 13.23
C VAL A 59 14.19 1.64 12.96
N THR A 60 14.19 0.34 12.65
CA THR A 60 15.42 -0.40 12.37
C THR A 60 16.03 0.01 11.04
N SER A 61 15.23 0.19 9.99
CA SER A 61 15.71 0.67 8.69
C SER A 61 16.29 2.07 8.82
N TYR A 62 15.72 2.94 9.66
CA TYR A 62 16.31 4.25 9.95
C TYR A 62 17.67 4.10 10.62
N TYR A 63 17.78 3.27 11.65
CA TYR A 63 19.07 3.03 12.33
C TYR A 63 20.13 2.37 11.43
N LEU A 64 19.72 1.44 10.58
CA LEU A 64 20.61 0.80 9.61
C LEU A 64 21.02 1.79 8.51
N PHE A 65 20.10 2.61 8.04
CA PHE A 65 20.38 3.64 7.04
C PHE A 65 21.24 4.76 7.62
N ASP A 66 21.01 5.18 8.86
CA ASP A 66 21.88 6.10 9.60
C ASP A 66 23.31 5.54 9.68
N ARG A 67 23.46 4.23 9.92
CA ARG A 67 24.77 3.57 9.83
C ARG A 67 25.36 3.48 8.41
N LEU A 68 24.55 3.15 7.40
CA LEU A 68 24.98 2.95 6.01
C LEU A 68 25.34 4.27 5.31
N ALA A 69 24.54 5.32 5.51
CA ALA A 69 24.72 6.62 4.86
C ALA A 69 25.75 7.49 5.61
N LEU A 70 25.93 7.30 6.91
CA LEU A 70 26.91 8.04 7.73
C LEU A 70 28.28 7.35 7.82
N GLY A 71 28.54 6.34 6.97
CA GLY A 71 29.87 5.74 6.80
C GLY A 71 30.43 5.02 8.03
N HIS A 72 29.59 4.65 8.99
CA HIS A 72 30.06 3.92 10.17
C HIS A 72 30.20 2.44 9.82
N GLU A 73 31.43 2.07 9.46
CA GLU A 73 31.82 0.72 9.04
C GLU A 73 31.09 -0.38 9.81
N ALA A 74 30.60 -1.38 9.05
CA ALA A 74 30.05 -2.59 9.62
C ALA A 74 31.09 -3.15 10.60
N LYS A 75 30.74 -3.22 11.89
CA LYS A 75 31.63 -3.74 12.92
C LYS A 75 31.88 -5.21 12.58
N THR A 76 33.02 -5.48 11.95
CA THR A 76 33.46 -6.83 11.64
C THR A 76 33.60 -7.57 12.96
N LEU A 77 33.01 -8.78 13.03
CA LEU A 77 33.26 -9.67 14.14
C LEU A 77 34.76 -10.00 14.12
N ARG A 78 35.50 -9.36 15.03
CA ARG A 78 36.93 -9.61 15.26
C ARG A 78 37.07 -11.06 15.74
N GLY A 79 37.32 -11.97 14.81
CA GLY A 79 37.42 -13.40 15.11
C GLY A 79 37.71 -14.32 13.92
N ALA A 80 38.15 -13.81 12.76
CA ALA A 80 38.77 -14.67 11.77
C ALA A 80 40.26 -14.79 12.12
N PRO A 81 40.76 -15.95 12.59
CA PRO A 81 42.20 -16.14 12.77
C PRO A 81 42.84 -16.11 11.37
N THR A 82 43.73 -15.16 11.16
CA THR A 82 44.63 -15.14 10.01
C THR A 82 45.58 -16.33 10.13
N THR A 83 45.26 -17.44 9.46
CA THR A 83 46.28 -18.43 9.09
C THR A 83 47.12 -17.81 7.98
N THR A 84 47.98 -16.88 8.37
CA THR A 84 49.14 -16.46 7.61
C THR A 84 50.32 -17.09 8.31
N GLU A 85 50.44 -18.41 8.19
CA GLU A 85 51.70 -19.07 8.45
C GLU A 85 52.62 -18.78 7.26
N ALA A 86 53.46 -17.76 7.51
CA ALA A 86 54.86 -17.69 7.12
C ALA A 86 55.32 -18.63 6.00
N ASN A 87 55.47 -18.08 4.81
CA ASN A 87 56.60 -18.45 3.96
C ASN A 87 57.70 -17.41 4.17
N GLU A 88 58.75 -17.76 4.91
CA GLU A 88 60.03 -17.07 4.80
C GLU A 88 61.20 -18.05 5.00
N LYS A 89 61.87 -18.34 3.87
CA LYS A 89 63.29 -18.67 3.63
C LYS A 89 63.98 -19.81 4.36
#